data_AF-A0A949H620-F1
#
_entry.id   AF-A0A949H620-F1
#
_cell.length_a   1.000
_cell.length_b   1.000
_cell.length_c   1.000
_cell.angle_alpha   90.00
_cell.angle_beta   90.00
_cell.angle_gamma   90.00
#
_symmetry.space_group_name_H-M   'P 1'
#
loop_
_entity.id
_entity.type
_entity.pdbx_description
1 polymer ?
#
loop_
_entity_poly.entity_id
_entity_poly.type
_entity_poly.pdbx_seq_one_letter_code
_entity_poly.pdbx_strand_id
1 'polypeptide(L)'
;MSNDMLRTAAGYIHADPHWWRKILIGGALSLTLIGGIFSAGLVVEQMDNARRGFPTPMPPWVAWSSRALIGLFALMIDILYALMPWLVALIMFFCGAFALVIAGNGAWANLVAVAFGVVLAVWMLVVFLLGVAPLGRLIFIDDSSPERALSSAPLREALRRDAWRHYLRARLVSLPAYGPFVALASLSGWIATHSVPGVGLALLVSLWLCGSALLYAHLVVAQVYVLAEQRVGGVVPRAG
;
A
#
# COMPACT_ATOMS: atom_id res chain seq x y z
N MET A 1 -15.31 11.68 -13.11
CA MET A 1 -15.68 10.59 -12.19
C MET A 1 -14.48 9.94 -11.48
N SER A 2 -13.41 9.51 -12.17
CA SER A 2 -12.17 8.99 -11.52
C SER A 2 -11.38 10.10 -10.82
N ASN A 3 -11.18 11.23 -11.49
CA ASN A 3 -10.44 12.38 -10.95
C ASN A 3 -11.10 12.99 -9.71
N ASP A 4 -12.42 12.88 -9.60
CA ASP A 4 -13.18 13.43 -8.46
C ASP A 4 -12.86 12.65 -7.17
N MET A 5 -12.72 11.33 -7.23
CA MET A 5 -12.38 10.51 -6.05
C MET A 5 -11.00 10.84 -5.49
N LEU A 6 -9.99 10.96 -6.37
CA LEU A 6 -8.63 11.28 -5.95
C LEU A 6 -8.56 12.71 -5.40
N ARG A 7 -9.26 13.65 -6.03
CA ARG A 7 -9.35 15.03 -5.53
C ARG A 7 -10.02 15.10 -4.16
N THR A 8 -11.12 14.37 -3.95
CA THR A 8 -11.79 14.30 -2.64
C THR A 8 -10.89 13.65 -1.59
N ALA A 9 -10.23 12.53 -1.92
CA ALA A 9 -9.30 11.85 -1.03
C ALA A 9 -8.12 12.75 -0.61
N ALA A 10 -7.51 13.47 -1.56
CA ALA A 10 -6.47 14.45 -1.26
C ALA A 10 -7.02 15.65 -0.46
N GLY A 11 -8.24 16.09 -0.76
CA GLY A 11 -8.93 17.15 -0.03
C GLY A 11 -9.10 16.84 1.45
N TYR A 12 -9.43 15.60 1.80
CA TYR A 12 -9.51 15.16 3.19
C TYR A 12 -8.18 15.21 3.94
N ILE A 13 -7.06 14.92 3.26
CA ILE A 13 -5.73 15.01 3.86
C ILE A 13 -5.33 16.48 4.03
N HIS A 14 -5.54 17.30 3.00
CA HIS A 14 -5.15 18.70 3.02
C HIS A 14 -6.09 19.60 3.84
N ALA A 15 -7.23 19.09 4.30
CA ALA A 15 -8.13 19.79 5.21
C ALA A 15 -7.48 20.08 6.58
N ASP A 16 -6.47 19.29 6.99
CA ASP A 16 -5.70 19.56 8.21
C ASP A 16 -4.54 20.53 7.92
N PRO A 17 -4.48 21.73 8.53
CA PRO A 17 -3.39 22.69 8.30
C PRO A 17 -1.98 22.15 8.57
N HIS A 18 -1.86 21.12 9.41
CA HIS A 18 -0.59 20.54 9.83
C HIS A 18 -0.28 19.23 9.10
N TRP A 19 -0.98 18.92 8.01
CA TRP A 19 -0.86 17.67 7.27
C TRP A 19 0.59 17.34 6.89
N TRP A 20 1.32 18.32 6.36
CA TRP A 20 2.69 18.16 5.87
C TRP A 20 3.64 17.74 7.00
N ARG A 21 3.48 18.33 8.20
CA ARG A 21 4.31 17.99 9.36
C ARG A 21 4.07 16.55 9.80
N LYS A 22 2.82 16.09 9.78
CA LYS A 22 2.49 14.69 10.12
C LYS A 22 3.10 13.71 9.14
N ILE A 23 3.11 14.04 7.85
CA ILE A 23 3.69 13.19 6.79
C ILE A 23 5.22 13.17 6.85
N LEU A 24 5.84 14.33 7.11
CA LEU A 24 7.30 14.40 7.24
C LEU A 24 7.81 13.61 8.45
N ILE A 25 7.16 13.76 9.60
CA ILE A 25 7.49 13.00 10.81
C ILE A 25 7.20 11.50 10.60
N GLY A 26 6.03 11.17 10.05
CA GLY A 26 5.67 9.78 9.76
C GLY A 26 6.61 9.11 8.76
N GLY A 27 7.05 9.86 7.74
CA GLY A 27 8.04 9.39 6.77
C GLY A 27 9.42 9.15 7.40
N ALA A 28 9.89 10.06 8.27
CA ALA A 28 11.12 9.85 9.02
C ALA A 28 11.05 8.60 9.90
N LEU A 29 9.93 8.40 10.60
CA LEU A 29 9.69 7.21 11.41
C LEU A 29 9.67 5.94 10.55
N SER A 30 9.02 5.97 9.38
CA SER A 30 8.89 4.81 8.48
C SER A 30 10.22 4.25 7.96
N LEU A 31 11.32 5.00 8.06
CA LEU A 31 12.67 4.49 7.78
C LEU A 31 13.13 3.44 8.80
N THR A 32 12.46 3.35 9.95
CA THR A 32 12.70 2.36 10.99
C THR A 32 11.59 1.32 11.00
N LEU A 33 11.91 0.10 11.44
CA LEU A 33 10.92 -0.98 11.56
C LEU A 33 9.76 -0.57 12.48
N ILE A 34 10.06 0.02 13.64
CA ILE A 34 9.07 0.48 14.62
C ILE A 34 8.22 1.60 14.04
N GLY A 35 8.82 2.57 13.37
CA GLY A 35 8.06 3.65 12.77
C GLY A 35 7.21 3.22 11.57
N GLY A 36 7.57 2.12 10.89
CA GLY A 36 6.70 1.43 9.94
C GLY A 36 5.37 1.02 10.57
N ILE A 37 5.40 0.41 11.76
CA ILE A 37 4.20 0.04 12.54
C ILE A 37 3.36 1.29 12.83
N PHE A 38 3.98 2.36 13.33
CA PHE A 38 3.27 3.62 13.61
C PHE A 38 2.63 4.24 12.37
N SER A 39 3.34 4.21 11.25
CA SER A 39 2.84 4.75 9.98
C SER A 39 1.62 3.96 9.47
N ALA A 40 1.64 2.63 9.62
CA ALA A 40 0.51 1.77 9.28
C ALA A 40 -0.70 2.05 10.18
N GLY A 41 -0.47 2.22 11.48
CA GLY A 41 -1.52 2.58 12.44
C GLY A 41 -2.16 3.94 12.12
N LEU A 42 -1.37 4.93 11.72
CA LEU A 42 -1.86 6.24 11.29
C LEU A 42 -2.80 6.13 10.09
N VAL A 43 -2.48 5.27 9.12
CA VAL A 43 -3.34 5.03 7.95
C VAL A 43 -4.68 4.41 8.36
N VAL A 44 -4.67 3.40 9.24
CA VAL A 44 -5.90 2.73 9.70
C VAL A 44 -6.77 3.67 10.53
N GLU A 45 -6.18 4.45 11.44
CA GLU A 45 -6.92 5.43 12.24
C GLU A 45 -7.53 6.53 11.37
N GLN A 46 -6.82 6.96 10.31
CA GLN A 46 -7.38 7.89 9.33
C GLN A 46 -8.57 7.29 8.56
N MET A 47 -8.52 5.99 8.24
CA MET A 47 -9.64 5.29 7.59
C MET A 47 -10.86 5.23 8.51
N ASP A 48 -10.66 4.88 9.79
CA ASP A 48 -11.74 4.87 10.78
C ASP A 48 -12.36 6.26 10.94
N ASN A 49 -11.54 7.31 11.07
CA ASN A 49 -12.02 8.68 11.16
C ASN A 49 -12.83 9.10 9.92
N ALA A 50 -12.38 8.70 8.72
CA ALA A 50 -13.09 8.97 7.48
C ALA A 50 -14.42 8.22 7.40
N ARG A 51 -14.49 6.96 7.87
CA ARG A 51 -15.74 6.19 7.95
C ARG A 51 -16.74 6.82 8.92
N ARG A 52 -16.26 7.39 10.02
CA ARG A 52 -17.07 8.12 11.01
C ARG A 52 -17.52 9.51 10.54
N GLY A 53 -17.03 9.98 9.39
CA GLY A 53 -17.45 11.26 8.80
C GLY A 53 -16.81 12.49 9.46
N PHE A 54 -15.64 12.36 10.10
CA PHE A 54 -14.95 13.53 10.64
C PHE A 54 -14.48 14.48 9.52
N PRO A 55 -14.61 15.81 9.71
CA PRO A 55 -14.22 16.79 8.69
C PRO A 55 -12.71 16.83 8.45
N THR A 56 -11.91 16.51 9.46
CA THR A 56 -10.45 16.40 9.39
C THR A 56 -10.04 14.99 9.84
N PRO A 57 -9.96 14.02 8.91
CA PRO A 57 -9.76 12.61 9.28
C PRO A 57 -8.33 12.30 9.76
N MET A 58 -7.39 13.25 9.67
CA MET A 58 -6.00 13.03 10.03
C MET A 58 -5.82 12.95 11.56
N PRO A 59 -5.34 11.82 12.11
CA PRO A 59 -5.29 11.63 13.56
C PRO A 59 -4.22 12.49 14.26
N PRO A 60 -4.37 12.79 15.56
CA PRO A 60 -3.40 13.57 16.33
C PRO A 60 -2.21 12.73 16.84
N TRP A 61 -1.05 13.34 17.14
CA TRP A 61 0.18 12.63 17.57
C TRP A 61 0.27 12.35 19.09
N VAL A 62 -0.84 11.95 19.73
CA VAL A 62 -0.89 11.75 21.21
C VAL A 62 -1.07 10.30 21.64
N ALA A 63 -1.83 9.49 20.91
CA ALA A 63 -2.20 8.13 21.32
C ALA A 63 -1.24 7.06 20.75
N TRP A 64 0.02 7.07 21.20
CA TRP A 64 1.06 6.21 20.61
C TRP A 64 0.83 4.71 20.86
N SER A 65 0.46 4.31 22.09
CA SER A 65 0.31 2.88 22.44
C SER A 65 -0.80 2.18 21.64
N SER A 66 -2.01 2.76 21.62
CA SER A 66 -3.13 2.21 20.85
C SER A 66 -2.84 2.20 19.35
N ARG A 67 -2.19 3.25 18.84
CA ARG A 67 -1.78 3.31 17.43
C ARG A 67 -0.74 2.26 17.06
N ALA A 68 0.20 1.96 17.96
CA ALA A 68 1.18 0.90 17.74
C ALA A 68 0.51 -0.48 17.60
N LEU A 69 -0.50 -0.77 18.44
CA LEU A 69 -1.27 -2.01 18.36
C LEU A 69 -2.06 -2.11 17.05
N ILE A 70 -2.80 -1.06 16.68
CA ILE A 70 -3.52 -0.98 15.41
C ILE A 70 -2.56 -1.14 14.22
N GLY A 71 -1.41 -0.47 14.30
CA GLY A 71 -0.35 -0.55 13.31
C GLY A 71 0.28 -1.93 13.18
N LEU A 72 0.38 -2.67 14.29
CA LEU A 72 0.91 -4.04 14.29
C LEU A 72 -0.03 -4.96 13.52
N PHE A 73 -1.34 -4.87 13.75
CA PHE A 73 -2.32 -5.63 12.99
C PHE A 73 -2.33 -5.22 11.51
N ALA A 74 -2.23 -3.93 11.22
CA ALA A 74 -2.10 -3.44 9.84
C ALA A 74 -0.85 -4.02 9.15
N LEU A 75 0.27 -4.08 9.87
CA LEU A 75 1.50 -4.69 9.37
C LEU A 75 1.33 -6.20 9.15
N MET A 76 0.65 -6.93 10.04
CA MET A 76 0.36 -8.35 9.83
C MET A 76 -0.49 -8.59 8.57
N ILE A 77 -1.48 -7.73 8.32
CA ILE A 77 -2.29 -7.75 7.10
C ILE A 77 -1.40 -7.50 5.87
N ASP A 78 -0.50 -6.51 5.93
CA ASP A 78 0.43 -6.23 4.83
C ASP A 78 1.41 -7.39 4.60
N ILE A 79 1.91 -8.03 5.66
CA ILE A 79 2.77 -9.19 5.56
C ILE A 79 2.04 -10.33 4.84
N LEU A 80 0.80 -10.61 5.24
CA LEU A 80 0.04 -11.72 4.70
C LEU A 80 -0.42 -11.50 3.26
N TYR A 81 -0.90 -10.29 2.91
CA TYR A 81 -1.52 -10.05 1.60
C TYR A 81 -0.67 -9.27 0.61
N ALA A 82 0.41 -8.61 1.06
CA ALA A 82 1.38 -7.98 0.18
C ALA A 82 2.70 -8.74 0.19
N LEU A 83 3.36 -8.87 1.35
CA LEU A 83 4.72 -9.43 1.41
C LEU A 83 4.77 -10.91 1.01
N MET A 84 3.84 -11.74 1.46
CA MET A 84 3.82 -13.17 1.13
C MET A 84 3.70 -13.43 -0.37
N PRO A 85 2.75 -12.82 -1.12
CA PRO A 85 2.74 -12.94 -2.58
C PRO A 85 4.05 -12.50 -3.24
N TRP A 86 4.63 -11.37 -2.79
CA TRP A 86 5.92 -10.91 -3.29
C TRP A 86 7.04 -11.92 -3.03
N LEU A 87 7.06 -12.55 -1.86
CA LEU A 87 8.03 -13.58 -1.51
C LEU A 87 7.87 -14.83 -2.38
N VAL A 88 6.63 -15.28 -2.61
CA VAL A 88 6.35 -16.40 -3.51
C VAL A 88 6.78 -16.09 -4.94
N ALA A 89 6.50 -14.88 -5.46
CA ALA A 89 7.01 -14.44 -6.75
C ALA A 89 8.53 -14.48 -6.81
N LEU A 90 9.20 -13.96 -5.77
CA LEU A 90 10.65 -13.90 -5.71
C LEU A 90 11.28 -15.31 -5.72
N ILE A 91 10.73 -16.23 -4.92
CA ILE A 91 11.21 -17.62 -4.87
C ILE A 91 10.99 -18.29 -6.23
N MET A 92 9.81 -18.16 -6.82
CA MET A 92 9.51 -18.72 -8.14
C MET A 92 10.40 -18.13 -9.23
N PHE A 93 10.61 -16.81 -9.22
CA PHE A 93 11.52 -16.13 -10.13
C PHE A 93 12.95 -16.66 -9.98
N PHE A 94 13.44 -16.78 -8.75
CA PHE A 94 14.79 -17.27 -8.47
C PHE A 94 14.97 -18.73 -8.91
N CYS A 95 14.03 -19.61 -8.56
CA CYS A 95 14.06 -21.02 -8.98
C CYS A 95 13.99 -21.16 -10.51
N GLY A 96 13.11 -20.41 -11.17
CA GLY A 96 12.97 -20.41 -12.62
C GLY A 96 14.23 -19.90 -13.32
N ALA A 97 14.76 -18.77 -12.87
CA ALA A 97 16.01 -18.20 -13.39
C ALA A 97 17.19 -19.17 -13.20
N PHE A 98 17.31 -19.80 -12.03
CA PHE A 98 18.36 -20.76 -11.74
C PHE A 98 18.29 -21.99 -12.66
N ALA A 99 17.09 -22.55 -12.85
CA ALA A 99 16.88 -23.69 -13.75
C ALA A 99 17.26 -23.35 -15.21
N LEU A 100 16.95 -22.13 -15.66
CA LEU A 100 17.29 -21.66 -17.02
C LEU A 100 18.79 -21.47 -17.21
N VAL A 101 19.49 -20.96 -16.19
CA VAL A 101 20.95 -20.82 -16.23
C VAL A 101 21.62 -22.19 -16.38
N ILE A 102 21.11 -23.23 -15.71
CA ILE A 102 21.63 -24.61 -15.82
C ILE A 102 21.29 -25.23 -17.18
N ALA A 103 20.09 -25.00 -17.70
CA ALA A 103 19.64 -25.56 -18.98
C ALA A 103 20.45 -25.07 -20.20
N GLY A 104 21.23 -23.99 -20.03
CA GLY A 104 22.06 -23.42 -21.08
C GLY A 104 21.27 -22.53 -22.06
N ASN A 105 22.01 -21.92 -22.97
CA ASN A 105 21.46 -20.88 -23.84
C ASN A 105 20.93 -21.50 -25.15
N GLY A 106 19.64 -21.80 -25.20
CA GLY A 106 18.95 -22.31 -26.38
C GLY A 106 17.67 -21.53 -26.70
N ALA A 107 17.23 -21.53 -27.96
CA ALA A 107 16.02 -20.81 -28.38
C ALA A 107 14.77 -21.23 -27.57
N TRP A 108 14.65 -22.54 -27.28
CA TRP A 108 13.58 -23.08 -26.43
C TRP A 108 13.69 -22.61 -24.97
N ALA A 109 14.90 -22.54 -24.41
CA ALA A 109 15.12 -22.04 -23.05
C ALA A 109 14.70 -20.56 -22.93
N ASN A 110 15.04 -19.74 -23.93
CA ASN A 110 14.62 -18.33 -23.98
C ASN A 110 13.09 -18.17 -24.08
N LEU A 111 12.42 -18.98 -24.91
CA LEU A 111 10.95 -18.96 -24.99
C LEU A 111 10.29 -19.34 -23.67
N VAL A 112 10.79 -20.39 -22.99
CA VAL A 112 10.28 -20.82 -21.68
C VAL A 112 10.53 -19.73 -20.63
N ALA A 113 11.71 -19.09 -20.64
CA ALA A 113 12.04 -17.99 -19.74
C ALA A 113 11.07 -16.82 -19.87
N VAL A 114 10.80 -16.39 -21.11
CA VAL A 114 9.86 -15.31 -21.40
C VAL A 114 8.45 -15.70 -20.98
N ALA A 115 7.99 -16.90 -21.33
CA ALA A 115 6.65 -17.37 -20.96
C ALA A 115 6.47 -17.41 -19.43
N PHE A 116 7.44 -17.96 -18.71
CA PHE A 116 7.44 -18.01 -17.25
C PHE A 116 7.45 -16.62 -16.62
N GLY A 117 8.31 -15.72 -17.13
CA GLY A 117 8.36 -14.33 -16.67
C GLY A 117 7.04 -13.59 -16.90
N VAL A 118 6.38 -13.79 -18.04
CA VAL A 118 5.07 -13.20 -18.34
C VAL A 118 4.00 -13.74 -17.39
N VAL A 119 3.95 -15.05 -17.14
CA VAL A 119 2.99 -15.64 -16.20
C VAL A 119 3.18 -15.07 -14.80
N LEU A 120 4.42 -14.97 -14.32
CA LEU A 120 4.75 -14.41 -13.01
C LEU A 120 4.38 -12.92 -12.91
N ALA A 121 4.65 -12.15 -13.97
CA ALA A 121 4.29 -10.74 -14.04
C ALA A 121 2.76 -10.53 -14.06
N VAL A 122 2.02 -11.33 -14.82
CA VAL A 122 0.55 -11.30 -14.83
C VAL A 122 0.00 -11.68 -13.47
N TRP A 123 0.54 -12.70 -12.82
CA TRP A 123 0.12 -13.09 -11.48
C TRP A 123 0.36 -11.97 -10.46
N MET A 124 1.54 -11.36 -10.45
CA MET A 124 1.85 -10.19 -9.62
C MET A 124 0.91 -9.02 -9.88
N LEU A 125 0.62 -8.74 -11.15
CA LEU A 125 -0.32 -7.70 -11.53
C LEU A 125 -1.73 -7.99 -11.00
N VAL A 126 -2.21 -9.23 -11.11
CA VAL A 126 -3.52 -9.63 -10.58
C VAL A 126 -3.57 -9.47 -9.07
N VAL A 127 -2.57 -9.95 -8.33
CA VAL A 127 -2.51 -9.79 -6.87
C VAL A 127 -2.50 -8.31 -6.47
N PHE A 128 -1.70 -7.51 -7.18
CA PHE A 128 -1.62 -6.06 -6.94
C PHE A 128 -2.96 -5.35 -7.22
N LEU A 129 -3.65 -5.74 -8.29
CA LEU A 129 -4.92 -5.15 -8.73
C LEU A 129 -6.10 -5.56 -7.84
N LEU A 130 -6.06 -6.75 -7.24
CA LEU A 130 -7.06 -7.18 -6.26
C LEU A 130 -7.05 -6.30 -5.01
N GLY A 131 -5.89 -5.73 -4.64
CA GLY A 131 -5.80 -4.77 -3.54
C GLY A 131 -6.32 -5.33 -2.22
N VAL A 132 -5.97 -6.59 -1.91
CA VAL A 132 -6.50 -7.33 -0.75
C VAL A 132 -6.08 -6.69 0.57
N ALA A 133 -4.87 -6.13 0.65
CA ALA A 133 -4.35 -5.49 1.87
C ALA A 133 -5.21 -4.31 2.39
N PRO A 134 -5.53 -3.26 1.59
CA PRO A 134 -6.40 -2.17 2.05
C PRO A 134 -7.83 -2.65 2.39
N LEU A 135 -8.33 -3.68 1.72
CA LEU A 135 -9.59 -4.35 2.06
C LEU A 135 -9.54 -5.04 3.42
N GLY A 136 -8.44 -5.76 3.71
CA GLY A 136 -8.21 -6.36 5.03
C GLY A 136 -8.21 -5.31 6.15
N ARG A 137 -7.63 -4.14 5.91
CA ARG A 137 -7.67 -3.02 6.86
C ARG A 137 -9.09 -2.47 7.07
N LEU A 138 -9.92 -2.40 6.03
CA LEU A 138 -11.33 -2.01 6.17
C LEU A 138 -12.10 -3.00 7.03
N ILE A 139 -11.94 -4.31 6.79
CA ILE A 139 -12.57 -5.37 7.59
C ILE A 139 -12.12 -5.30 9.05
N PHE A 140 -10.82 -5.05 9.28
CA PHE A 140 -10.28 -4.89 10.62
C PHE A 140 -10.92 -3.71 11.39
N ILE A 141 -11.13 -2.58 10.72
CA ILE A 141 -11.80 -1.41 11.31
C ILE A 141 -13.27 -1.73 11.64
N ASP A 142 -13.93 -2.51 10.78
CA ASP A 142 -15.36 -2.79 10.91
C ASP A 142 -15.68 -3.74 12.08
N ASP A 143 -14.99 -4.88 12.12
CA ASP A 143 -15.31 -5.94 13.08
C ASP A 143 -14.44 -5.92 14.34
N SER A 144 -13.38 -5.08 14.38
CA SER A 144 -12.33 -5.09 15.42
C SER A 144 -11.69 -6.47 15.68
N SER A 145 -11.95 -7.46 14.83
CA SER A 145 -11.47 -8.84 14.94
C SER A 145 -10.28 -9.07 13.98
N PRO A 146 -9.04 -9.12 14.51
CA PRO A 146 -7.87 -9.35 13.67
C PRO A 146 -7.93 -10.72 12.98
N GLU A 147 -8.59 -11.71 13.58
CA GLU A 147 -8.73 -13.06 13.03
C GLU A 147 -9.46 -13.05 11.69
N ARG A 148 -10.55 -12.28 11.60
CA ARG A 148 -11.32 -12.19 10.35
C ARG A 148 -10.54 -11.43 9.28
N ALA A 149 -9.85 -10.35 9.66
CA ALA A 149 -9.00 -9.60 8.74
C ALA A 149 -7.82 -10.41 8.20
N LEU A 150 -7.30 -11.37 8.97
CA LEU A 150 -6.22 -12.28 8.57
C LEU A 150 -6.72 -13.60 7.92
N SER A 151 -8.04 -13.79 7.80
CA SER A 151 -8.63 -14.99 7.20
C SER A 151 -8.83 -14.88 5.68
N SER A 152 -9.45 -15.86 5.03
CA SER A 152 -9.83 -15.72 3.61
C SER A 152 -10.93 -14.66 3.34
N ALA A 153 -11.46 -13.97 4.36
CA ALA A 153 -12.50 -12.97 4.21
C ALA A 153 -12.15 -11.80 3.28
N PRO A 154 -10.98 -11.12 3.39
CA PRO A 154 -10.63 -10.02 2.49
C PRO A 154 -10.47 -10.50 1.05
N LEU A 155 -9.98 -11.73 0.83
CA LEU A 155 -9.88 -12.32 -0.50
C LEU A 155 -11.26 -12.56 -1.12
N ARG A 156 -12.19 -13.16 -0.34
CA ARG A 156 -13.57 -13.39 -0.79
C ARG A 156 -14.29 -12.08 -1.09
N GLU A 157 -14.05 -11.05 -0.28
CA GLU A 157 -14.64 -9.73 -0.49
C GLU A 157 -14.06 -9.05 -1.73
N ALA A 158 -12.74 -9.11 -1.94
CA ALA A 158 -12.09 -8.59 -3.14
C ALA A 158 -12.63 -9.23 -4.43
N LEU A 159 -13.04 -10.51 -4.36
CA LEU A 159 -13.56 -11.30 -5.47
C LEU A 159 -15.10 -11.29 -5.57
N ARG A 160 -15.80 -10.57 -4.69
CA ARG A 160 -17.27 -10.48 -4.74
C ARG A 160 -17.71 -9.87 -6.06
N ARG A 161 -18.61 -10.56 -6.79
CA ARG A 161 -19.03 -10.22 -8.18
C ARG A 161 -19.49 -8.77 -8.35
N ASP A 162 -20.13 -8.21 -7.34
CA ASP A 162 -20.69 -6.85 -7.38
C ASP A 162 -19.66 -5.76 -6.99
N ALA A 163 -18.62 -6.14 -6.22
CA ALA A 163 -17.68 -5.20 -5.62
C ALA A 163 -16.32 -5.14 -6.33
N TRP A 164 -15.85 -6.23 -6.95
CA TRP A 164 -14.49 -6.31 -7.50
C TRP A 164 -14.17 -5.20 -8.52
N ARG A 165 -15.15 -4.80 -9.35
CA ARG A 165 -14.98 -3.70 -10.34
C ARG A 165 -14.76 -2.35 -9.66
N HIS A 166 -15.40 -2.13 -8.52
CA HIS A 166 -15.27 -0.90 -7.74
C HIS A 166 -13.88 -0.82 -7.08
N TYR A 167 -13.41 -1.92 -6.49
CA TYR A 167 -12.07 -1.99 -5.90
C TYR A 167 -10.95 -1.94 -6.95
N LEU A 168 -11.14 -2.60 -8.10
CA LEU A 168 -10.19 -2.50 -9.21
C LEU A 168 -10.05 -1.06 -9.70
N ARG A 169 -11.17 -0.34 -9.87
CA ARG A 169 -11.17 1.08 -10.22
C ARG A 169 -10.51 1.92 -9.13
N ALA A 170 -10.80 1.66 -7.86
CA ALA A 170 -10.15 2.34 -6.73
C ALA A 170 -8.63 2.17 -6.78
N ARG A 171 -8.15 0.95 -7.08
CA ARG A 171 -6.72 0.66 -7.22
C ARG A 171 -6.09 1.43 -8.38
N LEU A 172 -6.70 1.40 -9.57
CA LEU A 172 -6.21 2.14 -10.74
C LEU A 172 -6.21 3.66 -10.51
N VAL A 173 -7.24 4.19 -9.87
CA VAL A 173 -7.33 5.63 -9.54
C VAL A 173 -6.27 6.03 -8.50
N SER A 174 -5.85 5.12 -7.63
CA SER A 174 -4.83 5.37 -6.62
C SER A 174 -3.39 5.33 -7.14
N LEU A 175 -3.14 4.75 -8.32
CA LEU A 175 -1.79 4.61 -8.88
C LEU A 175 -1.01 5.93 -9.02
N PRO A 176 -1.61 7.03 -9.53
CA PRO A 176 -0.89 8.30 -9.64
C PRO A 176 -0.40 8.86 -8.30
N ALA A 177 -1.01 8.46 -7.17
CA ALA A 177 -0.56 8.89 -5.85
C ALA A 177 0.85 8.37 -5.50
N TYR A 178 1.29 7.27 -6.13
CA TYR A 178 2.65 6.74 -5.99
C TYR A 178 3.67 7.45 -6.90
N GLY A 179 3.24 8.34 -7.81
CA GLY A 179 4.12 9.06 -8.74
C GLY A 179 5.27 9.82 -8.06
N PRO A 180 5.01 10.64 -7.02
CA PRO A 180 6.06 11.33 -6.27
C PRO A 180 7.08 10.38 -5.64
N PHE A 181 6.63 9.24 -5.11
CA PHE A 181 7.50 8.22 -4.56
C PHE A 181 8.43 7.62 -5.63
N VAL A 182 7.89 7.25 -6.79
CA VAL A 182 8.69 6.68 -7.90
C VAL A 182 9.72 7.69 -8.41
N ALA A 183 9.33 8.96 -8.53
CA ALA A 183 10.24 10.03 -8.95
C ALA A 183 11.38 10.24 -7.94
N LEU A 184 11.06 10.30 -6.65
CA LEU A 184 12.07 10.43 -5.59
C LEU A 184 12.98 9.20 -5.50
N ALA A 185 12.44 7.99 -5.63
CA ALA A 185 13.22 6.75 -5.59
C ALA A 185 14.18 6.66 -6.79
N SER A 186 13.73 7.10 -7.96
CA SER A 186 14.56 7.20 -9.16
C SER A 186 15.68 8.24 -8.99
N LEU A 187 15.36 9.38 -8.37
CA LEU A 187 16.37 10.38 -8.00
C LEU A 187 17.36 9.84 -6.97
N SER A 188 16.91 9.10 -5.95
CA SER A 188 17.80 8.44 -4.98
C SER A 188 18.77 7.49 -5.68
N GLY A 189 18.28 6.67 -6.60
CA GLY A 189 19.10 5.76 -7.40
C GLY A 189 20.12 6.49 -8.26
N TRP A 190 19.71 7.58 -8.92
CA TRP A 190 20.61 8.42 -9.70
C TRP A 190 21.70 9.09 -8.85
N ILE A 191 21.35 9.61 -7.67
CA ILE A 191 22.32 10.17 -6.71
C ILE A 191 23.29 9.09 -6.23
N ALA A 192 22.82 7.86 -5.99
CA ALA A 192 23.67 6.76 -5.54
C ALA A 192 24.72 6.36 -6.59
N THR A 193 24.42 6.48 -7.89
CA THR A 193 25.34 6.13 -8.96
C THR A 193 26.29 7.26 -9.36
N HIS A 194 25.98 8.52 -9.00
CA HIS A 194 26.81 9.68 -9.34
C HIS A 194 27.50 10.18 -8.07
N SER A 195 28.83 10.15 -8.02
CA SER A 195 29.64 10.54 -6.86
C SER A 195 29.64 12.05 -6.58
N VAL A 196 28.48 12.62 -6.25
CA VAL A 196 28.30 14.04 -5.89
C VAL A 196 28.94 14.33 -4.51
N PRO A 197 29.61 15.47 -4.30
CA PRO A 197 30.07 15.84 -2.95
C PRO A 197 28.88 15.86 -1.98
N GLY A 198 28.99 15.13 -0.86
CA GLY A 198 27.91 15.00 0.12
C GLY A 198 26.85 13.92 -0.19
N VAL A 199 27.15 12.93 -1.05
CA VAL A 199 26.22 11.81 -1.40
C VAL A 199 25.47 11.27 -0.17
N GLY A 200 26.17 11.03 0.96
CA GLY A 200 25.55 10.44 2.14
C GLY A 200 24.37 11.24 2.70
N LEU A 201 24.53 12.56 2.83
CA LEU A 201 23.45 13.43 3.33
C LEU A 201 22.34 13.58 2.28
N ALA A 202 22.70 13.69 1.00
CA ALA A 202 21.73 13.75 -0.10
C ALA A 202 20.88 12.48 -0.17
N LEU A 203 21.48 11.30 -0.02
CA LEU A 203 20.78 10.02 0.04
C LEU A 203 19.88 9.93 1.28
N LEU A 204 20.34 10.35 2.45
CA LEU A 204 19.53 10.32 3.67
C LEU A 204 18.27 11.20 3.54
N VAL A 205 18.43 12.43 3.02
CA VAL A 205 17.30 13.33 2.77
C VAL A 205 16.37 12.74 1.70
N SER A 206 16.93 12.18 0.63
CA SER A 206 16.14 11.57 -0.45
C SER A 206 15.35 10.35 0.05
N LEU A 207 15.95 9.49 0.87
CA LEU A 207 15.29 8.35 1.52
C LEU A 207 14.17 8.80 2.45
N TRP A 208 14.41 9.84 3.26
CA TRP A 208 13.38 10.42 4.11
C TRP A 208 12.19 10.94 3.30
N LEU A 209 12.45 11.70 2.23
CA LEU A 209 11.40 12.20 1.34
C LEU A 209 10.67 11.06 0.62
N CYS A 210 11.37 9.99 0.23
CA CYS A 210 10.76 8.77 -0.29
C CYS A 210 9.78 8.15 0.72
N GLY A 211 10.20 7.99 1.98
CA GLY A 211 9.33 7.49 3.05
C GLY A 211 8.10 8.37 3.27
N SER A 212 8.27 9.69 3.27
CA SER A 212 7.17 10.66 3.36
C SER A 212 6.21 10.57 2.17
N ALA A 213 6.73 10.47 0.95
CA ALA A 213 5.90 10.33 -0.26
C ALA A 213 5.14 9.00 -0.28
N LEU A 214 5.79 7.91 0.16
CA LEU A 214 5.15 6.60 0.27
C LEU A 214 4.02 6.60 1.32
N LEU A 215 4.26 7.22 2.49
CA LEU A 215 3.23 7.39 3.51
C LEU A 215 2.05 8.20 2.96
N TYR A 216 2.32 9.32 2.28
CA TYR A 216 1.26 10.11 1.64
C TYR A 216 0.44 9.28 0.65
N ALA A 217 1.11 8.50 -0.21
CA ALA A 217 0.43 7.62 -1.15
C ALA A 217 -0.48 6.62 -0.43
N HIS A 218 -0.02 6.01 0.67
CA HIS A 218 -0.84 5.10 1.47
C HIS A 218 -2.05 5.79 2.11
N LEU A 219 -1.92 7.02 2.60
CA LEU A 219 -3.05 7.80 3.12
C LEU A 219 -4.08 8.10 2.02
N VAL A 220 -3.63 8.48 0.82
CA VAL A 220 -4.53 8.73 -0.33
C VAL A 220 -5.25 7.44 -0.74
N VAL A 221 -4.50 6.33 -0.90
CA VAL A 221 -5.07 5.02 -1.26
C VAL A 221 -6.13 4.60 -0.24
N ALA A 222 -5.82 4.72 1.05
CA ALA A 222 -6.74 4.40 2.13
C ALA A 222 -8.06 5.18 2.02
N GLN A 223 -8.00 6.49 1.76
CA GLN A 223 -9.20 7.32 1.56
C GLN A 223 -9.98 6.94 0.30
N VAL A 224 -9.29 6.62 -0.80
CA VAL A 224 -9.94 6.14 -2.03
C VAL A 224 -10.70 4.83 -1.79
N TYR A 225 -10.16 3.94 -0.96
CA TYR A 225 -10.81 2.68 -0.58
C TYR A 225 -12.01 2.88 0.34
N VAL A 226 -11.95 3.82 1.30
CA VAL A 226 -13.11 4.20 2.11
C VAL A 226 -14.25 4.75 1.22
N LEU A 227 -13.92 5.63 0.28
CA LEU A 227 -14.90 6.16 -0.68
C LEU A 227 -15.46 5.06 -1.61
N ALA A 228 -14.66 4.06 -1.96
CA ALA A 228 -15.12 2.93 -2.76
C ALA A 228 -16.07 2.03 -1.96
N GLU A 229 -15.75 1.75 -0.69
CA GLU A 229 -16.61 0.98 0.23
C GLU A 229 -17.99 1.64 0.38
N GLN A 230 -18.02 2.96 0.62
CA GLN A 230 -19.27 3.72 0.78
C GLN A 230 -20.19 3.62 -0.45
N ARG A 231 -19.62 3.45 -1.65
CA ARG A 231 -20.40 3.28 -2.90
C ARG A 231 -20.93 1.87 -3.11
N VAL A 232 -20.24 0.87 -2.58
CA VAL A 232 -20.63 -0.55 -2.68
C VAL A 232 -21.71 -0.90 -1.65
N GLY A 233 -21.87 -0.10 -0.59
CA GLY A 233 -22.86 -0.31 0.47
C GLY A 233 -22.28 -0.99 1.72
N GLY A 234 -20.98 -0.90 1.95
CA GLY A 234 -20.28 -1.50 3.09
C GLY A 234 -19.78 -2.93 2.85
N VAL A 235 -18.73 -3.31 3.60
CA VAL A 235 -18.20 -4.70 3.61
C VAL A 235 -19.11 -5.64 4.42
N VAL A 236 -19.90 -5.10 5.35
CA VAL A 236 -20.91 -5.82 6.14
C VAL A 236 -22.23 -5.02 6.09
N PRO A 237 -23.40 -5.64 5.86
CA PRO A 237 -24.67 -4.95 6.01
C PRO A 237 -24.76 -4.46 7.45
N ARG A 238 -24.82 -3.14 7.64
CA ARG A 238 -25.04 -2.54 8.96
C ARG A 238 -26.33 -3.14 9.52
N ALA A 239 -26.21 -4.01 10.51
CA ALA A 239 -27.37 -4.46 11.27
C ALA A 239 -27.94 -3.20 11.94
N GLY A 240 -29.12 -2.78 11.48
CA GLY A 240 -29.91 -1.75 12.13
C GLY A 240 -30.51 -2.25 13.43
#